data_AF-A0A328ABD0-F1
#
_entry.id   AF-A0A328ABD0-F1
#
_cell.length_a   1.000
_cell.length_b   1.000
_cell.length_c   1.000
_cell.angle_alpha   90.00
_cell.angle_beta   90.00
_cell.angle_gamma   90.00
#
_symmetry.space_group_name_H-M   'P 1'
#
loop_
_entity.id
_entity.type
_entity.pdbx_description
1 polymer ?
#
loop_
_entity_poly.entity_id
_entity_poly.type
_entity_poly.pdbx_seq_one_letter_code
_entity_poly.pdbx_strand_id
1 'polypeptide(L)'
;MAAITKQTAMDIALAYREVETAEGLLKELREAKDRREAPDVRDAFGRRQAGLQLGVPSGHNSQRLFDVPWSLAIPIIEAHVAQQRAQIAVLTERARLEMAEVGQQAEGE
;
A
#
# COMPACT_ATOMS: atom_id res chain seq x y z
N MET A 1 27.97 -14.66 -7.32
CA MET A 1 26.87 -14.38 -6.38
C MET A 1 25.62 -14.21 -7.22
N ALA A 2 24.64 -15.11 -7.14
CA ALA A 2 23.37 -14.93 -7.84
C ALA A 2 22.56 -13.87 -7.09
N ALA A 3 22.41 -12.69 -7.70
CA ALA A 3 21.66 -11.59 -7.15
C ALA A 3 20.50 -11.26 -8.09
N ILE A 4 19.31 -11.04 -7.52
CA ILE A 4 18.18 -10.48 -8.26
C ILE A 4 18.50 -9.06 -8.69
N THR A 5 17.81 -8.59 -9.72
CA THR A 5 18.02 -7.22 -10.19
C THR A 5 17.68 -6.21 -9.10
N LYS A 6 18.41 -5.09 -9.07
CA LYS A 6 18.17 -3.99 -8.14
C LYS A 6 16.73 -3.50 -8.20
N GLN A 7 16.13 -3.48 -9.40
CA GLN A 7 14.76 -3.05 -9.61
C GLN A 7 13.77 -4.01 -8.91
N THR A 8 13.88 -5.32 -9.14
CA THR A 8 13.03 -6.32 -8.50
C THR A 8 13.16 -6.26 -6.97
N ALA A 9 14.37 -6.10 -6.43
CA ALA A 9 14.56 -5.93 -4.98
C ALA A 9 13.87 -4.65 -4.44
N MET A 10 13.99 -3.54 -5.16
CA MET A 10 13.37 -2.27 -4.79
C MET A 10 11.84 -2.36 -4.81
N ASP A 11 11.28 -2.95 -5.87
CA ASP A 11 9.84 -3.06 -6.06
C ASP A 11 9.20 -3.94 -4.97
N ILE A 12 9.87 -5.04 -4.59
CA ILE A 12 9.44 -5.88 -3.47
C ILE A 12 9.43 -5.07 -2.16
N ALA A 13 10.53 -4.35 -1.87
CA ALA A 13 10.64 -3.57 -0.64
C ALA A 13 9.57 -2.47 -0.55
N LEU A 14 9.29 -1.77 -1.65
CA LEU A 14 8.26 -0.74 -1.73
C LEU A 14 6.86 -1.32 -1.52
N ALA A 15 6.56 -2.48 -2.12
CA ALA A 15 5.26 -3.13 -1.96
C ALA A 15 5.01 -3.56 -0.51
N TYR A 16 6.02 -4.10 0.19
CA TYR A 16 5.91 -4.41 1.63
C TYR A 16 5.66 -3.17 2.48
N ARG A 17 6.42 -2.09 2.25
CA ARG A 17 6.24 -0.82 2.96
C ARG A 17 4.83 -0.25 2.77
N GLU A 18 4.28 -0.38 1.58
CA GLU A 18 2.92 0.07 1.27
C GLU A 18 1.87 -0.76 2.02
N VAL A 19 2.05 -2.08 2.12
CA VAL A 19 1.19 -2.95 2.94
C VAL A 19 1.24 -2.54 4.41
N GLU A 20 2.42 -2.33 4.98
CA GLU A 20 2.58 -1.90 6.39
C GLU A 20 1.87 -0.58 6.66
N THR A 21 2.01 0.39 5.75
CA THR A 21 1.37 1.70 5.87
C THR A 21 -0.15 1.57 5.81
N ALA A 22 -0.67 0.79 4.85
CA ALA A 22 -2.10 0.57 4.67
C ALA A 22 -2.72 -0.21 5.84
N GLU A 23 -2.02 -1.20 6.40
CA GLU A 23 -2.44 -1.94 7.58
C GLU A 23 -2.47 -1.08 8.85
N GLY A 24 -1.47 -0.21 9.03
CA GLY A 24 -1.46 0.79 10.10
C GLY A 24 -2.68 1.71 10.03
N LEU A 25 -2.96 2.25 8.85
CA LEU A 25 -4.15 3.08 8.63
C LEU A 25 -5.44 2.29 8.90
N LEU A 26 -5.55 1.05 8.40
CA LEU A 26 -6.73 0.21 8.61
C LEU A 26 -7.00 -0.04 10.11
N LYS A 27 -5.94 -0.23 10.91
CA LYS A 27 -6.05 -0.39 12.36
C LYS A 27 -6.61 0.87 13.00
N GLU A 28 -6.02 2.04 12.71
CA GLU A 28 -6.49 3.33 13.24
C GLU A 28 -7.97 3.59 12.87
N LEU A 29 -8.36 3.27 11.63
CA LEU A 29 -9.73 3.42 11.14
C LEU A 29 -10.72 2.49 11.86
N ARG A 30 -10.35 1.24 12.10
CA ARG A 30 -11.18 0.27 12.82
C ARG A 30 -11.36 0.69 14.28
N GLU A 31 -10.28 1.12 14.94
CA GLU A 31 -10.34 1.63 16.31
C GLU A 31 -11.23 2.88 16.42
N ALA A 32 -11.13 3.81 15.46
CA ALA A 32 -11.98 5.00 15.42
C ALA A 32 -13.47 4.65 15.21
N LYS A 33 -13.76 3.67 14.34
CA LYS A 33 -15.13 3.17 14.13
C LYS A 33 -15.72 2.53 15.39
N ASP A 34 -14.94 1.70 16.08
CA ASP A 34 -15.39 0.96 17.27
C ASP A 34 -15.68 1.87 18.46
N ARG A 35 -14.94 2.98 18.60
CA ARG A 35 -15.18 3.99 19.64
C ARG A 35 -16.53 4.70 19.51
N ARG A 36 -17.28 4.54 18.40
CA ARG A 36 -18.52 5.30 18.07
C ARG A 36 -18.36 6.81 18.26
N GLU A 37 -17.13 7.29 18.29
CA GLU A 37 -16.83 8.70 18.22
C GLU A 37 -17.31 9.10 16.83
N ALA A 38 -18.41 9.85 16.75
CA ALA A 38 -18.62 10.69 15.59
C ALA A 38 -17.29 11.43 15.41
N PRO A 39 -16.50 11.18 14.37
CA PRO A 39 -15.12 11.65 14.34
C PRO A 39 -15.19 13.17 14.38
N ASP A 40 -14.92 13.79 15.54
CA ASP A 40 -14.81 15.25 15.68
C ASP A 40 -13.43 15.66 15.14
N VAL A 41 -13.15 15.21 13.92
CA VAL A 41 -11.91 15.50 13.22
C VAL A 41 -12.06 16.92 12.70
N ARG A 42 -11.39 17.82 13.41
CA ARG A 42 -11.31 19.23 13.05
C ARG A 42 -10.11 19.41 12.15
N ASP A 43 -10.29 20.18 11.08
CA ASP A 43 -9.14 20.65 10.30
C ASP A 43 -8.22 21.55 11.15
N ALA A 44 -7.06 21.95 10.60
CA ALA A 44 -6.15 22.88 11.25
C ALA A 44 -6.79 24.25 11.59
N PHE A 45 -8.02 24.50 11.14
CA PHE A 45 -8.82 25.70 11.38
C PHE A 45 -10.03 25.44 12.29
N GLY A 46 -10.13 24.26 12.91
CA GLY A 46 -11.17 23.93 13.90
C GLY A 46 -12.52 23.50 13.32
N ARG A 47 -12.65 23.35 11.99
CA ARG A 47 -13.91 23.00 11.31
C ARG A 47 -14.10 21.49 11.28
N ARG A 48 -15.32 21.04 11.60
CA ARG A 48 -15.72 19.63 11.53
C ARG A 48 -15.65 19.13 10.08
N GLN A 49 -14.83 18.12 9.83
CA GLN A 49 -14.77 17.39 8.56
C GLN A 49 -15.58 16.09 8.69
N ALA A 50 -16.48 15.83 7.73
CA ALA A 50 -17.38 14.68 7.79
C ALA A 50 -16.75 13.39 7.26
N GLY A 51 -15.55 13.44 6.66
CA GLY A 51 -14.89 12.26 6.11
C GLY A 51 -13.37 12.34 6.07
N LEU A 52 -12.78 11.20 5.70
CA LEU A 52 -11.35 11.05 5.49
C LEU A 52 -10.95 11.69 4.16
N GLN A 53 -9.75 12.28 4.14
CA GLN A 53 -9.09 12.65 2.90
C GLN A 53 -8.32 11.44 2.37
N LEU A 54 -8.75 10.91 1.23
CA LEU A 54 -8.01 9.88 0.51
C LEU A 54 -7.21 10.56 -0.62
N GLY A 55 -5.89 10.58 -0.48
CA GLY A 55 -4.99 11.11 -1.50
C GLY A 55 -4.53 10.00 -2.44
N VAL A 56 -4.74 10.17 -3.75
CA VAL A 56 -4.07 9.33 -4.76
C VAL A 56 -2.70 9.94 -5.03
N PRO A 57 -1.58 9.22 -4.78
CA PRO A 57 -0.25 9.75 -5.07
C PRO A 57 -0.01 9.72 -6.59
N SER A 58 -0.30 10.82 -7.27
CA SER A 58 0.10 11.00 -8.67
C SER A 58 0.34 12.47 -9.04
N GLY A 59 1.62 12.86 -9.13
CA GLY A 59 2.12 13.98 -9.94
C GLY A 59 1.50 15.36 -9.73
N HIS A 60 1.83 16.28 -10.66
CA HIS A 60 1.57 17.73 -10.59
C HIS A 60 0.09 18.13 -10.43
N ASN A 61 -0.84 17.18 -10.55
CA ASN A 61 -2.28 17.36 -10.38
C ASN A 61 -2.89 16.22 -9.53
N SER A 62 -2.37 16.00 -8.32
CA SER A 62 -2.97 15.06 -7.37
C SER A 62 -4.43 15.46 -7.07
N GLN A 63 -5.39 14.62 -7.45
CA GLN A 63 -6.79 14.79 -7.06
C GLN A 63 -7.01 14.06 -5.74
N ARG A 64 -7.61 14.76 -4.76
CA ARG A 64 -7.95 14.20 -3.45
C ARG A 64 -9.46 14.03 -3.38
N LEU A 65 -9.89 12.87 -2.89
CA LEU A 65 -11.29 12.68 -2.53
C LEU A 65 -11.47 13.20 -1.11
N PHE A 66 -12.37 14.17 -0.97
CA PHE A 66 -12.78 14.73 0.31
C PHE A 66 -14.11 14.10 0.74
N ASP A 67 -14.38 14.10 2.05
CA ASP A 67 -15.63 13.60 2.64
C ASP A 67 -15.97 12.15 2.30
N VAL A 68 -14.95 11.28 2.12
CA VAL A 68 -15.19 9.85 1.88
C VAL A 68 -15.86 9.24 3.12
N PRO A 69 -17.06 8.65 2.99
CA PRO A 69 -17.71 7.96 4.09
C PRO A 69 -16.81 6.87 4.66
N TRP A 70 -16.69 6.81 5.98
CA TRP A 70 -15.87 5.83 6.69
C TRP A 70 -16.23 4.38 6.35
N SER A 71 -17.50 4.13 6.00
CA SER A 71 -17.97 2.83 5.52
C SER A 71 -17.33 2.39 4.20
N LEU A 72 -16.85 3.33 3.37
CA LEU A 72 -16.20 3.08 2.09
C LEU A 72 -14.68 3.06 2.21
N ALA A 73 -14.10 3.79 3.17
CA ALA A 73 -12.64 3.84 3.36
C ALA A 73 -12.05 2.47 3.74
N ILE A 74 -12.70 1.73 4.65
CA ILE A 74 -12.27 0.41 5.11
C ILE A 74 -12.15 -0.60 3.94
N PRO A 75 -13.20 -0.87 3.15
CA PRO A 75 -13.11 -1.84 2.06
C PRO A 75 -12.14 -1.42 0.95
N ILE A 76 -11.94 -0.12 0.73
CA ILE A 76 -10.94 0.38 -0.24
C ILE A 76 -9.52 0.04 0.23
N ILE A 77 -9.20 0.27 1.50
CA ILE A 77 -7.88 -0.02 2.05
C ILE A 77 -7.65 -1.54 2.08
N GLU A 78 -8.67 -2.32 2.42
CA GLU A 78 -8.60 -3.79 2.35
C GLU A 78 -8.31 -4.29 0.93
N ALA A 79 -8.99 -3.73 -0.08
CA ALA A 79 -8.74 -4.05 -1.48
C ALA A 79 -7.31 -3.65 -1.91
N HIS A 80 -6.81 -2.49 -1.48
CA HIS A 80 -5.44 -2.04 -1.74
C HIS A 80 -4.40 -2.98 -1.12
N VAL A 81 -4.59 -3.39 0.15
CA VAL A 81 -3.71 -4.37 0.81
C VAL A 81 -3.72 -5.70 0.05
N ALA A 82 -4.89 -6.19 -0.38
CA ALA A 82 -4.99 -7.41 -1.17
C ALA A 82 -4.24 -7.30 -2.50
N GLN A 83 -4.36 -6.17 -3.19
CA GLN A 83 -3.64 -5.89 -4.44
C GLN A 83 -2.12 -5.88 -4.22
N GLN A 84 -1.63 -5.19 -3.19
CA GLN A 84 -0.19 -5.12 -2.91
C GLN A 84 0.38 -6.49 -2.53
N ARG A 85 -0.36 -7.29 -1.77
CA ARG A 85 0.02 -8.68 -1.46
C ARG A 85 0.11 -9.55 -2.72
N ALA A 86 -0.82 -9.40 -3.66
CA ALA A 86 -0.74 -10.07 -4.95
C ALA A 86 0.49 -9.61 -5.75
N GLN A 87 0.80 -8.32 -5.73
CA GLN A 87 2.00 -7.77 -6.39
C GLN A 87 3.30 -8.32 -5.79
N ILE A 88 3.39 -8.44 -4.46
CA ILE A 88 4.52 -9.08 -3.78
C ILE A 88 4.71 -10.52 -4.28
N ALA A 89 3.62 -11.30 -4.40
CA ALA A 89 3.70 -12.67 -4.89
C ALA A 89 4.26 -12.73 -6.32
N VAL A 90 3.76 -11.89 -7.23
CA VAL A 90 4.26 -11.80 -8.62
C VAL A 90 5.73 -11.40 -8.67
N LEU A 91 6.13 -10.38 -7.91
CA LEU A 91 7.52 -9.93 -7.87
C LEU A 91 8.46 -10.97 -7.24
N THR A 92 7.97 -11.76 -6.29
CA THR A 92 8.72 -12.86 -5.68
C THR A 92 8.95 -13.99 -6.69
N GLU A 93 7.96 -14.33 -7.51
CA GLU A 93 8.16 -15.30 -8.60
C GLU A 93 9.13 -14.78 -9.66
N ARG A 94 9.06 -13.49 -10.00
CA ARG A 94 10.07 -12.85 -10.87
C ARG A 94 11.48 -12.96 -10.27
N ALA A 95 11.63 -12.63 -9.00
CA ALA A 95 12.90 -12.75 -8.28
C ALA A 95 13.43 -14.19 -8.32
N ARG A 96 12.55 -15.19 -8.17
CA ARG A 96 12.90 -16.60 -8.26
C ARG A 96 13.41 -16.99 -9.66
N LEU A 97 12.75 -16.52 -10.72
CA LEU A 97 13.18 -16.75 -12.10
C LEU A 97 14.54 -16.11 -12.37
N GLU A 98 14.75 -14.86 -11.93
CA GLU A 98 16.03 -14.16 -12.05
C GLU A 98 17.16 -14.95 -11.36
N MET A 99 16.89 -15.54 -10.18
CA MET A 99 17.88 -16.39 -9.50
C MET A 99 18.16 -17.71 -10.25
N ALA A 100 17.15 -18.29 -10.91
CA ALA A 100 17.30 -19.53 -11.67
C ALA A 100 18.07 -19.31 -12.98
N GLU A 101 17.85 -18.19 -13.68
CA GLU A 101 18.59 -17.83 -14.90
C GLU A 101 20.09 -17.64 -14.63
N VAL A 102 20.47 -17.02 -13.51
CA VAL A 102 21.89 -16.89 -13.13
C VAL A 102 22.54 -18.26 -12.86
N GLY A 103 21.77 -19.25 -12.39
CA GLY A 103 22.27 -20.62 -12.19
C GLY A 103 22.59 -21.34 -13.50
N GLN A 104 21.78 -21.14 -14.54
CA GLN A 104 21.96 -21.81 -15.85
C GLN A 104 23.11 -21.23 -16.67
N GLN A 105 23.42 -19.94 -16.49
CA GLN A 105 24.56 -19.30 -17.17
C GLN A 105 25.91 -19.73 -16.56
N ALA A 106 25.94 -20.25 -15.34
CA ALA A 106 27.16 -20.70 -14.66
C ALA A 106 27.56 -22.16 -15.02
N GLU A 107 26.67 -22.95 -15.62
CA GLU A 107 26.92 -24.36 -16.01
C GLU A 107 27.30 -24.52 -17.50
N GLY A 108 27.34 -23.42 -18.25
CA GLY A 108 27.57 -23.41 -19.71
C GLY A 108 28.91 -22.82 -20.18
N GLU A 109 29.83 -22.49 -19.27
CA GLU A 109 31.22 -22.08 -19.55
C GLU A 109 32.23 -23.06 -18.94
#